data_AF-A0A948PKQ4-F1
#
_entry.id   AF-A0A948PKQ4-F1
#
_cell.length_a   1.000
_cell.length_b   1.000
_cell.length_c   1.000
_cell.angle_alpha   90.00
_cell.angle_beta   90.00
_cell.angle_gamma   90.00
#
_symmetry.space_group_name_H-M   'P 1'
#
loop_
_entity.id
_entity.type
_entity.pdbx_description
1 polymer ?
#
loop_
_entity_poly.entity_id
_entity_poly.type
_entity_poly.pdbx_seq_one_letter_code
_entity_poly.pdbx_strand_id
1 'polypeptide(L)' 'MSAAGRMALAFLGLVLGGGLGGGIGLLAGLLYTELAGTSGFEGYSGYVVVVWMLGGILVGLIAGPVVALKWSRR' A
#
# COMPACT_ATOMS: atom_id res chain seq x y z
N MET A 1 26.82 5.04 5.98
CA MET A 1 26.20 4.16 4.96
C MET A 1 26.69 4.56 3.58
N SER A 2 27.10 3.59 2.76
CA SER A 2 27.46 3.82 1.36
C SER A 2 26.23 4.22 0.52
N ALA A 3 26.46 4.80 -0.65
CA ALA A 3 25.38 5.12 -1.60
C ALA A 3 24.57 3.86 -1.98
N ALA A 4 25.27 2.74 -2.23
CA ALA A 4 24.66 1.45 -2.51
C ALA A 4 23.76 0.96 -1.36
N GLY A 5 24.20 1.10 -0.11
CA GLY A 5 23.39 0.73 1.06
C GLY A 5 22.11 1.56 1.19
N ARG A 6 22.17 2.86 0.86
CA ARG A 6 20.98 3.74 0.84
C ARG A 6 19.99 3.33 -0.25
N MET A 7 20.49 2.99 -1.44
CA MET A 7 19.65 2.50 -2.52
C MET A 7 18.97 1.18 -2.17
N ALA A 8 19.71 0.22 -1.62
CA ALA A 8 19.17 -1.07 -1.20
C ALA A 8 18.06 -0.89 -0.14
N LEU A 9 18.28 -0.02 0.85
CA LEU A 9 17.30 0.27 1.89
C LEU A 9 16.05 0.96 1.33
N ALA A 10 16.21 1.89 0.39
CA ALA A 10 15.07 2.53 -0.28
C ALA A 10 14.25 1.51 -1.09
N PHE A 11 14.91 0.60 -1.80
CA PHE A 11 14.25 -0.49 -2.53
C PHE A 11 13.51 -1.45 -1.59
N LEU A 12 14.11 -1.82 -0.46
CA LEU A 12 13.43 -2.63 0.55
C LEU A 12 12.19 -1.89 1.09
N GLY A 13 12.32 -0.61 1.38
CA GLY A 13 11.20 0.25 1.77
C GLY A 13 10.10 0.31 0.70
N LEU A 14 10.46 0.34 -0.58
CA LEU A 14 9.51 0.32 -1.69
C LEU A 14 8.70 -0.98 -1.72
N VAL A 15 9.38 -2.14 -1.66
CA VAL A 15 8.72 -3.45 -1.71
C VAL A 15 7.81 -3.66 -0.50
N LEU A 16 8.32 -3.39 0.70
CA LEU A 16 7.55 -3.55 1.93
C LEU A 16 6.41 -2.52 2.00
N GLY A 17 6.68 -1.27 1.64
CA GLY A 17 5.68 -0.20 1.62
C GLY A 17 4.54 -0.51 0.66
N GLY A 18 4.85 -0.87 -0.59
CA GLY A 18 3.83 -1.25 -1.57
C GLY A 18 3.01 -2.47 -1.15
N GLY A 19 3.67 -3.51 -0.61
CA GLY A 19 2.99 -4.71 -0.12
C GLY A 19 2.05 -4.44 1.05
N LEU A 20 2.53 -3.73 2.08
CA LEU A 20 1.72 -3.36 3.24
C LEU A 20 0.60 -2.39 2.86
N GLY A 21 0.90 -1.40 2.03
CA GLY A 21 -0.08 -0.45 1.51
C GLY A 21 -1.19 -1.14 0.74
N GLY A 22 -0.85 -2.08 -0.15
CA GLY A 22 -1.83 -2.91 -0.86
C GLY A 22 -2.67 -3.77 0.07
N GLY A 23 -2.06 -4.42 1.06
CA GLY A 23 -2.79 -5.20 2.06
C GLY A 23 -3.78 -4.36 2.86
N ILE A 24 -3.37 -3.18 3.34
CA ILE A 24 -4.25 -2.23 4.05
C ILE A 24 -5.36 -1.74 3.13
N GLY A 25 -5.03 -1.36 1.89
CA GLY A 25 -6.02 -0.94 0.90
C GLY A 25 -7.06 -2.01 0.60
N LEU A 26 -6.63 -3.26 0.42
CA LEU A 26 -7.53 -4.41 0.22
C LEU A 26 -8.50 -4.56 1.40
N LEU A 27 -7.98 -4.59 2.64
CA LEU A 27 -8.79 -4.74 3.84
C LEU A 27 -9.76 -3.57 4.03
N ALA A 28 -9.30 -2.33 3.77
CA ALA A 28 -10.15 -1.14 3.83
C ALA A 28 -11.27 -1.17 2.79
N GLY A 29 -10.98 -1.61 1.57
CA GLY A 29 -11.97 -1.78 0.51
C GLY A 29 -13.03 -2.82 0.88
N LEU A 30 -12.60 -3.97 1.42
CA LEU A 30 -13.52 -5.02 1.89
C LEU A 30 -14.42 -4.52 3.02
N LEU A 31 -13.82 -3.90 4.04
CA LEU A 31 -14.55 -3.32 5.16
C LEU A 31 -15.55 -2.26 4.70
N TYR A 32 -15.15 -1.39 3.76
CA TYR A 32 -16.04 -0.40 3.18
C TYR A 32 -17.24 -1.07 2.49
N THR A 33 -17.02 -2.09 1.67
CA THR A 33 -18.12 -2.79 0.97
C THR A 33 -19.08 -3.49 1.94
N GLU A 34 -18.55 -4.06 3.03
CA GLU A 34 -19.35 -4.67 4.10
C GLU A 34 -20.20 -3.64 4.83
N LEU A 35 -19.61 -2.51 5.23
CA LEU A 35 -20.31 -1.43 5.94
C LEU A 35 -21.36 -0.73 5.08
N ALA A 36 -21.07 -0.55 3.79
CA ALA A 36 -21.98 0.09 2.84
C ALA A 36 -23.09 -0.85 2.34
N GLY A 37 -23.07 -2.14 2.72
CA GLY A 37 -24.04 -3.13 2.29
C GLY A 37 -24.09 -3.27 0.76
N THR A 38 -22.94 -3.13 0.08
CA THR A 38 -22.94 -3.11 -1.38
C THR A 38 -23.31 -4.48 -1.93
N SER A 39 -24.23 -4.46 -2.89
CA SER A 39 -24.56 -5.64 -3.66
C SER A 39 -23.37 -6.05 -4.53
N GLY A 40 -23.07 -7.35 -4.57
CA GLY A 40 -22.08 -7.93 -5.48
C GLY A 40 -22.54 -8.00 -6.94
N PHE A 41 -23.72 -7.47 -7.27
CA PHE A 41 -24.26 -7.49 -8.62
C PHE A 41 -23.28 -6.79 -9.58
N GLU A 42 -22.94 -7.47 -10.67
CA GLU A 42 -21.97 -7.04 -11.69
C GLU A 42 -20.54 -6.78 -11.19
N GLY A 43 -20.17 -7.21 -9.98
CA GLY A 43 -18.81 -7.04 -9.47
C GLY A 43 -18.48 -5.61 -9.02
N TYR A 44 -19.50 -4.77 -8.80
CA TYR A 44 -19.32 -3.39 -8.30
C TYR A 44 -18.51 -3.34 -6.99
N SER A 45 -18.77 -4.28 -6.07
CA SER A 45 -17.99 -4.42 -4.84
C SER A 45 -16.52 -4.75 -5.11
N GLY A 46 -16.23 -5.61 -6.09
CA GLY A 46 -14.87 -5.98 -6.49
C GLY A 46 -14.08 -4.80 -7.08
N TYR A 47 -14.72 -3.98 -7.91
CA TYR A 47 -14.09 -2.77 -8.46
C TYR A 47 -13.61 -1.82 -7.35
N VAL A 48 -14.50 -1.52 -6.39
CA VAL A 48 -14.17 -0.62 -5.27
C VAL A 48 -13.01 -1.19 -4.46
N VAL A 49 -13.03 -2.48 -4.13
CA VAL A 49 -11.95 -3.15 -3.38
C VAL A 49 -10.61 -3.01 -4.11
N VAL A 50 -10.58 -3.22 -5.43
CA VAL A 50 -9.36 -3.08 -6.24
C VAL A 50 -8.86 -1.63 -6.24
N VAL A 51 -9.75 -0.64 -6.35
CA VAL A 51 -9.36 0.78 -6.30
C VAL A 51 -8.70 1.10 -4.96
N TRP A 52 -9.27 0.65 -3.85
CA TRP A 52 -8.68 0.82 -2.52
C TRP A 52 -7.32 0.13 -2.40
N MET A 53 -7.18 -1.09 -2.90
CA MET A 53 -5.91 -1.82 -2.93
C MET A 53 -4.85 -1.05 -3.72
N LEU A 54 -5.16 -0.62 -4.95
CA LEU A 54 -4.21 0.12 -5.80
C LEU A 54 -3.84 1.46 -5.19
N GLY A 55 -4.79 2.19 -4.62
CA GLY A 55 -4.53 3.42 -3.88
C GLY A 55 -3.59 3.19 -2.70
N GLY A 56 -3.82 2.12 -1.93
CA GLY A 56 -2.94 1.69 -0.85
C GLY A 56 -1.53 1.36 -1.32
N ILE A 57 -1.38 0.61 -2.42
CA ILE A 57 -0.07 0.31 -3.05
C ILE A 57 0.65 1.60 -3.40
N LEU A 58 -0.01 2.54 -4.08
CA LEU A 58 0.60 3.81 -4.50
C LEU A 58 1.10 4.62 -3.30
N VAL A 59 0.28 4.76 -2.25
CA VAL A 59 0.68 5.43 -1.01
C VAL A 59 1.85 4.70 -0.36
N GLY A 60 1.79 3.37 -0.30
CA GLY A 60 2.84 2.52 0.26
C GLY A 60 4.18 2.61 -0.48
N LEU A 61 4.16 2.63 -1.81
CA LEU A 61 5.34 2.76 -2.67
C LEU A 61 6.06 4.10 -2.46
N ILE A 62 5.34 5.16 -2.10
CA ILE A 62 5.91 6.49 -1.80
C ILE A 62 6.37 6.56 -0.34
N ALA A 63 5.51 6.16 0.60
CA ALA A 63 5.77 6.28 2.03
C ALA A 63 6.90 5.34 2.49
N GLY A 64 6.97 4.12 1.95
CA GLY A 64 7.93 3.09 2.34
C GLY A 64 9.39 3.53 2.23
N PRO A 65 9.87 3.97 1.04
CA PRO A 65 11.22 4.49 0.87
C PRO A 65 11.50 5.72 1.74
N VAL A 66 10.53 6.62 1.89
CA VAL A 66 10.67 7.83 2.71
C VAL A 66 10.90 7.47 4.17
N VAL A 67 10.11 6.55 4.73
CA VAL A 67 10.25 6.08 6.11
C VAL A 67 11.56 5.33 6.29
N ALA A 68 11.90 4.40 5.38
CA ALA A 68 13.14 3.63 5.46
C ALA A 68 14.38 4.55 5.45
N LEU A 69 14.41 5.55 4.57
CA LEU A 69 15.50 6.52 4.51
C LEU A 69 15.50 7.45 5.72
N LYS A 70 14.34 7.89 6.23
CA LYS A 70 14.25 8.72 7.44
C LYS A 70 14.78 7.98 8.67
N TRP A 71 14.48 6.69 8.80
CA TRP A 71 15.01 5.87 9.91
C TRP A 71 16.51 5.68 9.83
N SER A 72 17.08 5.53 8.62
CA SER A 72 18.54 5.41 8.47
C SER A 72 19.36 6.66 8.84
N ARG A 73 18.68 7.79 9.04
CA ARG A 73 19.29 9.08 9.43
C ARG A 73 19.17 9.37 10.93
N ARG A 74 18.42 8.56 11.68
CA ARG A 74 18.33 8.62 13.14
C ARG A 74 19.37 7.68 13.73
#